data_AF-A0A3B0UKI4-F1
#
_entry.id   AF-A0A3B0UKI4-F1
#
_cell.length_a   1.000
_cell.length_b   1.000
_cell.length_c   1.000
_cell.angle_alpha   90.00
_cell.angle_beta   90.00
_cell.angle_gamma   90.00
#
_symmetry.space_group_name_H-M   'P 1'
#
loop_
_entity.id
_entity.type
_entity.pdbx_description
1 polymer ?
#
loop_
_entity_poly.entity_id
_entity_poly.type
_entity_poly.pdbx_seq_one_letter_code
_entity_poly.pdbx_strand_id
1 'polypeptide(L)'
;MVKYKRGKFFLIVILIFLLIGIIIHAQNGFTIKGKITSESGLTSGAKVDIYRDGIKVRSVNVGDNGRYTLRFEFNHEYTLILSRRECFPKKLVISTIVPDKVLKQNADFPPFEVEQSLFTEIKGIEKSFSENTILKIFYDEQVDNFISEVYYNDAQIKKQIETAIWQSQQIGKTAEELNKLTAEEYRLLRKEYDQWLKEAGQYYNQGQFSEALNGYKAANRLFPKEQFPIDRIAEINDLLAAMRFDESRKLAVDREYTGLITQADSLFDKLQWDESKQKYNDALQLKPGEQYPQQQISKIEEELEKITAKSKGFERYRQAIQDGDRFAERKQFLRAMSSYKFALTFKPGDEIALQRIADMGVILDEVDADVEYNKIIAEADKILSAKKYNSAIKTYKKALDVKPDEQYPKVKIAEINDIFKAQEEQKQLAEAYNAKIKEADNAFKGKNYKPAKGLYQEALELQPNERYPVA
;
A
#
# COMPACT_ATOMS: atom_id res chain seq x y z
N MET A 1 98.20 22.28 34.86
CA MET A 1 96.76 22.38 34.54
C MET A 1 96.18 20.99 34.42
N VAL A 2 95.66 20.46 35.53
CA VAL A 2 95.17 19.09 35.65
C VAL A 2 93.66 19.16 35.87
N LYS A 3 92.90 18.54 34.95
CA LYS A 3 91.43 18.55 34.95
C LYS A 3 90.88 17.71 36.11
N TYR A 4 89.98 18.29 36.88
CA TYR A 4 89.28 17.66 37.99
C TYR A 4 88.30 16.57 37.51
N LYS A 5 88.36 15.41 38.17
CA LYS A 5 87.32 14.36 38.20
C LYS A 5 86.17 14.76 39.13
N ARG A 6 84.96 14.27 38.82
CA ARG A 6 83.85 13.80 39.69
C ARG A 6 82.55 13.96 38.89
N GLY A 7 81.56 13.08 38.88
CA GLY A 7 81.31 11.79 39.49
C GLY A 7 79.94 11.37 38.93
N LYS A 8 79.77 10.10 38.53
CA LYS A 8 78.49 9.59 38.03
C LYS A 8 77.61 9.24 39.23
N PHE A 9 76.50 9.95 39.40
CA PHE A 9 75.41 9.55 40.27
C PHE A 9 74.13 9.43 39.44
N PHE A 10 73.43 8.33 39.70
CA PHE A 10 72.23 7.84 39.06
C PHE A 10 71.06 8.81 39.28
N LEU A 11 70.33 9.17 38.23
CA LEU A 11 68.93 9.59 38.35
C LEU A 11 68.17 9.02 37.15
N ILE A 12 67.40 7.97 37.41
CA ILE A 12 66.38 7.42 36.52
C ILE A 12 65.30 8.48 36.38
N VAL A 13 65.16 9.07 35.19
CA VAL A 13 63.96 9.81 34.80
C VAL A 13 63.29 9.02 33.69
N ILE A 14 62.20 8.36 34.06
CA ILE A 14 61.24 7.73 33.16
C ILE A 14 60.60 8.86 32.33
N LEU A 15 61.03 9.01 31.08
CA LEU A 15 60.36 9.88 30.12
C LEU A 15 59.35 9.02 29.35
N ILE A 16 58.10 9.02 29.84
CA ILE A 16 56.94 8.52 29.11
C ILE A 16 56.77 9.44 27.90
N PHE A 17 57.29 9.03 26.74
CA PHE A 17 56.82 9.56 25.46
C PHE A 17 55.43 8.98 25.22
N LEU A 18 54.43 9.71 25.68
CA LEU A 18 53.04 9.50 25.33
C LEU A 18 52.90 9.79 23.83
N LEU A 19 53.02 8.73 23.03
CA LEU A 19 52.49 8.64 21.68
C LEU A 19 50.97 8.83 21.76
N ILE A 20 50.54 10.09 21.87
CA ILE A 20 49.16 10.46 21.52
C ILE A 20 49.14 10.48 20.00
N GLY A 21 48.91 9.30 19.42
CA GLY A 21 48.35 9.22 18.09
C GLY A 21 47.05 10.00 18.12
N ILE A 22 47.01 11.15 17.46
CA ILE A 22 45.77 11.84 17.16
C ILE A 22 45.04 10.95 16.17
N ILE A 23 44.20 10.06 16.69
CA ILE A 23 43.19 9.36 15.90
C ILE A 23 42.18 10.44 15.52
N ILE A 24 42.33 11.00 14.33
CA ILE A 24 41.34 11.88 13.71
C ILE A 24 40.05 11.07 13.56
N HIS A 25 39.13 11.25 14.51
CA HIS A 25 37.76 10.78 14.39
C HIS A 25 37.01 11.75 13.48
N ALA A 26 36.89 11.41 12.20
CA ALA A 26 35.95 12.08 11.29
C ALA A 26 35.25 11.03 10.42
N GLN A 27 34.36 10.25 11.03
CA GLN A 27 33.54 9.27 10.30
C GLN A 27 32.33 9.91 9.60
N ASN A 28 31.93 11.14 9.97
CA ASN A 28 30.74 11.81 9.41
C ASN A 28 31.13 12.98 8.50
N GLY A 29 30.52 13.08 7.31
CA GLY A 29 30.74 14.19 6.37
C GLY A 29 30.36 13.86 4.93
N PHE A 30 30.10 14.89 4.14
CA PHE A 30 29.72 14.75 2.73
C PHE A 30 30.94 14.42 1.87
N THR A 31 30.81 13.40 1.00
CA THR A 31 31.93 12.89 0.19
C THR A 31 31.76 13.28 -1.27
N ILE A 32 32.78 13.90 -1.85
CA ILE A 32 32.90 14.15 -3.29
C ILE A 32 33.94 13.19 -3.88
N LYS A 33 33.55 12.47 -4.94
CA LYS A 33 34.47 11.72 -5.79
C LYS A 33 34.65 12.48 -7.10
N GLY A 34 35.85 12.96 -7.34
CA GLY A 34 36.13 13.80 -8.48
C GLY A 34 37.07 13.18 -9.50
N LYS A 35 36.97 13.65 -10.74
CA LYS A 35 37.93 13.37 -11.81
C LYS A 35 38.27 14.66 -12.57
N ILE A 36 39.57 14.93 -12.72
CA ILE A 36 40.10 16.05 -13.51
C ILE A 36 40.77 15.52 -14.75
N THR A 37 40.37 16.02 -15.90
CA THR A 37 41.03 15.84 -17.19
C THR A 37 41.40 17.19 -17.77
N SER A 38 42.09 17.21 -18.90
CA SER A 38 42.28 18.41 -19.73
C SER A 38 41.77 18.13 -21.14
N GLU A 39 41.59 19.18 -21.95
CA GLU A 39 41.23 19.03 -23.37
C GLU A 39 42.15 18.09 -24.15
N SER A 40 43.44 18.04 -23.79
CA SER A 40 44.41 17.12 -24.40
C SER A 40 44.36 15.69 -23.82
N GLY A 41 43.38 15.40 -22.96
CA GLY A 41 43.22 14.12 -22.27
C GLY A 41 44.20 13.86 -21.11
N LEU A 42 45.08 14.81 -20.79
CA LEU A 42 46.09 14.66 -19.75
C LEU A 42 45.50 14.90 -18.35
N THR A 43 45.90 14.05 -17.41
CA THR A 43 45.39 14.02 -16.03
C THR A 43 46.46 14.27 -14.98
N SER A 44 47.73 13.92 -15.25
CA SER A 44 48.85 14.10 -14.33
C SER A 44 49.16 15.57 -14.04
N GLY A 45 49.59 15.85 -12.81
CA GLY A 45 49.95 17.19 -12.34
C GLY A 45 48.76 18.10 -11.99
N ALA A 46 47.56 17.54 -11.87
CA ALA A 46 46.38 18.29 -11.42
C ALA A 46 46.33 18.44 -9.89
N LYS A 47 45.65 19.48 -9.42
CA LYS A 47 45.62 19.92 -8.03
C LYS A 47 44.26 20.54 -7.69
N VAL A 48 43.79 20.31 -6.47
CA VAL A 48 42.59 20.95 -5.90
C VAL A 48 42.96 21.79 -4.69
N ASP A 49 42.80 23.11 -4.80
CA ASP A 49 42.88 24.02 -3.66
C ASP A 49 41.51 24.15 -3.00
N ILE A 50 41.45 24.01 -1.68
CA ILE A 50 40.21 23.93 -0.91
C ILE A 50 40.14 25.09 0.06
N TYR A 51 39.04 25.85 -0.01
CA TYR A 51 38.71 26.92 0.91
C TYR A 51 37.46 26.53 1.69
N ARG A 52 37.42 26.80 2.99
CA ARG A 52 36.24 26.66 3.86
C ARG A 52 35.89 28.05 4.37
N ASP A 53 34.66 28.49 4.12
CA ASP A 53 34.14 29.80 4.50
C ASP A 53 35.09 30.94 4.08
N GLY A 54 35.62 30.84 2.85
CA GLY A 54 36.56 31.80 2.26
C GLY A 54 38.02 31.64 2.67
N ILE A 55 38.35 30.82 3.67
CA ILE A 55 39.73 30.62 4.16
C ILE A 55 40.33 29.36 3.53
N LYS A 56 41.53 29.47 2.94
CA LYS A 56 42.22 28.30 2.37
C LYS A 56 42.59 27.32 3.48
N VAL A 57 42.03 26.11 3.43
CA VAL A 57 42.23 25.08 4.47
C VAL A 57 43.27 24.03 4.09
N ARG A 58 43.31 23.61 2.81
CA ARG A 58 44.31 22.65 2.34
C ARG A 58 44.44 22.65 0.83
N SER A 59 45.41 21.89 0.37
CA SER A 59 45.66 21.64 -1.04
C SER A 59 45.93 20.16 -1.27
N VAL A 60 45.34 19.58 -2.31
CA VAL A 60 45.41 18.16 -2.61
C VAL A 60 45.93 17.95 -4.02
N ASN A 61 47.01 17.18 -4.17
CA ASN A 61 47.48 16.71 -5.47
C ASN A 61 46.57 15.58 -5.94
N VAL A 62 46.19 15.61 -7.21
CA VAL A 62 45.34 14.60 -7.83
C VAL A 62 46.20 13.47 -8.38
N GLY A 63 45.75 12.22 -8.24
CA GLY A 63 46.49 11.07 -8.76
C GLY A 63 46.64 11.11 -10.28
N ASP A 64 47.60 10.36 -10.82
CA ASP A 64 47.88 10.37 -12.27
C ASP A 64 46.71 9.91 -13.14
N ASN A 65 45.73 9.18 -12.58
CA ASN A 65 44.48 8.83 -13.26
C ASN A 65 43.42 9.96 -13.23
N GLY A 66 43.77 11.13 -12.70
CA GLY A 66 42.91 12.30 -12.57
C GLY A 66 41.89 12.20 -11.43
N ARG A 67 41.83 11.09 -10.69
CA ARG A 67 40.80 10.87 -9.66
C ARG A 67 41.22 11.39 -8.29
N TYR A 68 40.25 11.89 -7.53
CA TYR A 68 40.41 12.31 -6.16
C TYR A 68 39.15 12.05 -5.34
N THR A 69 39.30 11.93 -4.02
CA THR A 69 38.18 11.82 -3.09
C THR A 69 38.36 12.85 -1.99
N LEU A 70 37.36 13.70 -1.78
CA LEU A 70 37.36 14.71 -0.73
C LEU A 70 36.17 14.46 0.20
N ARG A 71 36.39 14.68 1.49
CA ARG A 71 35.35 14.66 2.51
C ARG A 71 35.27 16.03 3.17
N PHE A 72 34.04 16.48 3.39
CA PHE A 72 33.69 17.81 3.89
C PHE A 72 32.82 17.67 5.14
N GLU A 73 33.07 18.52 6.14
CA GLU A 73 32.23 18.61 7.33
C GLU A 73 30.91 19.31 6.95
N PHE A 74 29.82 19.01 7.64
CA PHE A 74 28.54 19.68 7.42
C PHE A 74 28.55 21.11 7.96
N ASN A 75 27.58 21.90 7.52
CA ASN A 75 27.33 23.29 7.95
C ASN A 75 28.42 24.29 7.56
N HIS A 76 29.06 24.07 6.40
CA HIS A 76 30.07 24.98 5.85
C HIS A 76 29.85 25.20 4.36
N GLU A 77 30.38 26.30 3.84
CA GLU A 77 30.54 26.49 2.40
C GLU A 77 32.00 26.28 2.00
N TYR A 78 32.23 25.39 1.04
CA TYR A 78 33.54 25.11 0.50
C TYR A 78 33.68 25.63 -0.93
N THR A 79 34.82 26.20 -1.24
CA THR A 79 35.22 26.52 -2.61
C THR A 79 36.38 25.62 -3.04
N LEU A 80 36.23 24.95 -4.17
CA LEU A 80 37.29 24.17 -4.80
C LEU A 80 37.81 24.90 -6.04
N ILE A 81 39.13 25.09 -6.11
CA ILE A 81 39.81 25.57 -7.30
C ILE A 81 40.59 24.41 -7.91
N LEU A 82 40.08 23.90 -9.03
CA LEU A 82 40.67 22.82 -9.79
C LEU A 82 41.68 23.43 -10.75
N SER A 83 42.92 22.95 -10.71
CA SER A 83 44.01 23.53 -11.48
C SER A 83 44.94 22.46 -12.01
N ARG A 84 45.58 22.77 -13.15
CA ARG A 84 46.66 22.02 -13.76
C ARG A 84 47.55 23.02 -14.50
N ARG A 85 48.84 22.70 -14.64
CA ARG A 85 49.77 23.51 -15.41
C ARG A 85 49.24 23.73 -16.83
N GLU A 86 49.37 24.96 -17.33
CA GLU A 86 48.95 25.38 -18.68
C GLU A 86 47.45 25.19 -18.95
N CYS A 87 46.62 25.22 -17.91
CA CYS A 87 45.15 25.20 -18.04
C CYS A 87 44.51 26.32 -17.21
N PHE A 88 43.38 26.85 -17.70
CA PHE A 88 42.55 27.75 -16.90
C PHE A 88 41.98 27.00 -15.70
N PRO A 89 41.99 27.60 -14.48
CA PRO A 89 41.38 26.97 -13.33
C PRO A 89 39.85 26.94 -13.47
N LYS A 90 39.21 25.99 -12.78
CA LYS A 90 37.75 25.93 -12.63
C LYS A 90 37.38 26.06 -11.15
N LYS A 91 36.35 26.85 -10.86
CA LYS A 91 35.85 27.07 -9.50
C LYS A 91 34.53 26.34 -9.27
N LEU A 92 34.48 25.50 -8.24
CA LEU A 92 33.28 24.82 -7.77
C LEU A 92 32.94 25.30 -6.35
N VAL A 93 31.65 25.35 -6.03
CA VAL A 93 31.16 25.62 -4.68
C VAL A 93 30.44 24.38 -4.15
N ILE A 94 30.64 24.05 -2.88
CA ILE A 94 29.96 22.96 -2.18
C ILE A 94 29.41 23.52 -0.88
N SER A 95 28.10 23.69 -0.80
CA SER A 95 27.40 24.02 0.44
C SER A 95 27.03 22.72 1.14
N THR A 96 27.63 22.45 2.29
CA THR A 96 27.29 21.30 3.14
C THR A 96 26.30 21.67 4.24
N ILE A 97 25.58 22.79 4.08
CA ILE A 97 24.52 23.23 4.99
C ILE A 97 23.31 22.33 4.79
N VAL A 98 22.98 21.56 5.83
CA VAL A 98 21.88 20.60 5.86
C VAL A 98 21.07 20.88 7.13
N PRO A 99 19.73 20.87 7.10
CA PRO A 99 18.93 21.06 8.31
C PRO A 99 19.29 20.06 9.42
N ASP A 100 19.43 20.54 10.66
CA ASP A 100 19.81 19.71 11.81
C ASP A 100 18.91 18.47 12.01
N LYS A 101 17.62 18.60 11.67
CA LYS A 101 16.65 17.50 11.75
C LYS A 101 17.04 16.32 10.85
N VAL A 102 17.56 16.63 9.66
CA VAL A 102 17.96 15.64 8.64
C VAL A 102 19.23 14.95 9.09
N LEU A 103 20.25 15.73 9.50
CA LEU A 103 21.52 15.18 9.99
C LEU A 103 21.35 14.26 11.22
N LYS A 104 20.40 14.56 12.11
CA LYS A 104 20.08 13.71 13.26
C LYS A 104 19.35 12.42 12.87
N GLN A 105 18.57 12.45 11.79
CA GLN A 105 17.84 11.29 11.30
C GLN A 105 18.75 10.36 10.49
N ASN A 106 19.45 10.92 9.50
CA ASN A 106 20.42 10.21 8.68
C ASN A 106 21.44 11.20 8.08
N ALA A 107 22.71 11.08 8.48
CA ALA A 107 23.80 11.89 7.92
C ALA A 107 24.62 11.16 6.85
N ASP A 108 24.22 9.95 6.45
CA ASP A 108 24.90 9.14 5.44
C ASP A 108 24.35 9.45 4.05
N PHE A 109 24.95 10.45 3.41
CA PHE A 109 24.64 10.81 2.03
C PHE A 109 25.53 10.04 1.06
N PRO A 110 24.99 9.61 -0.10
CA PRO A 110 25.79 8.95 -1.11
C PRO A 110 26.92 9.87 -1.61
N PRO A 111 28.10 9.33 -1.98
CA PRO A 111 29.16 10.13 -2.57
C PRO A 111 28.69 10.80 -3.86
N PHE A 112 28.97 12.10 -4.00
CA PHE A 112 28.60 12.84 -5.19
C PHE A 112 29.76 12.84 -6.19
N GLU A 113 29.48 12.43 -7.43
CA GLU A 113 30.50 12.28 -8.46
C GLU A 113 30.59 13.54 -9.33
N VAL A 114 31.82 14.02 -9.58
CA VAL A 114 32.06 15.23 -10.37
C VAL A 114 33.24 15.03 -11.33
N GLU A 115 32.99 15.11 -12.62
CA GLU A 115 34.05 15.11 -13.63
C GLU A 115 34.19 16.49 -14.26
N GLN A 116 35.42 16.99 -14.37
CA GLN A 116 35.72 18.30 -14.96
C GLN A 116 36.92 18.21 -15.88
N SER A 117 36.73 18.66 -17.12
CA SER A 117 37.83 18.89 -18.07
C SER A 117 38.32 20.33 -17.99
N LEU A 118 39.63 20.54 -17.85
CA LEU A 118 40.25 21.86 -17.85
C LEU A 118 40.62 22.29 -19.28
N PHE A 119 40.35 23.56 -19.59
CA PHE A 119 40.69 24.18 -20.88
C PHE A 119 42.14 24.64 -20.90
N THR A 120 42.79 24.50 -22.05
CA THR A 120 44.19 24.93 -22.22
C THR A 120 44.28 26.46 -22.06
N GLU A 121 45.24 26.91 -21.25
CA GLU A 121 45.44 28.33 -21.00
C GLU A 121 46.04 29.03 -22.23
N ILE A 122 45.46 30.16 -22.60
CA ILE A 122 45.97 31.03 -23.68
C ILE A 122 46.58 32.27 -23.05
N LYS A 123 47.87 32.52 -23.32
CA LYS A 123 48.58 33.68 -22.77
C LYS A 123 48.03 34.97 -23.35
N GLY A 124 47.86 35.98 -22.49
CA GLY A 124 47.48 37.33 -22.90
C GLY A 124 45.98 37.61 -23.02
N ILE A 125 45.11 36.63 -22.75
CA ILE A 125 43.65 36.85 -22.72
C ILE A 125 43.15 37.20 -21.31
N GLU A 126 42.05 37.96 -21.25
CA GLU A 126 41.32 38.27 -20.01
C GLU A 126 40.80 36.95 -19.37
N LYS A 127 40.99 36.79 -18.05
CA LYS A 127 40.78 35.50 -17.35
C LYS A 127 39.62 35.49 -16.35
N SER A 128 38.86 36.57 -16.22
CA SER A 128 37.75 36.68 -15.25
C SER A 128 36.75 35.53 -15.37
N PHE A 129 36.55 34.99 -16.58
CA PHE A 129 35.69 33.82 -16.79
C PHE A 129 36.12 32.60 -15.96
N SER A 130 37.41 32.44 -15.68
CA SER A 130 37.96 31.34 -14.87
C SER A 130 37.75 31.54 -13.36
N GLU A 131 37.39 32.76 -12.95
CA GLU A 131 37.01 33.08 -11.58
C GLU A 131 35.54 32.79 -11.30
N ASN A 132 34.71 32.61 -12.33
CA ASN A 132 33.31 32.28 -12.17
C ASN A 132 33.15 30.89 -11.52
N THR A 133 32.22 30.78 -10.57
CA THR A 133 31.76 29.47 -10.11
C THR A 133 31.05 28.79 -11.26
N ILE A 134 31.49 27.59 -11.65
CA ILE A 134 30.91 26.86 -12.78
C ILE A 134 29.88 25.81 -12.34
N LEU A 135 29.95 25.37 -11.08
CA LEU A 135 29.07 24.36 -10.53
C LEU A 135 28.97 24.54 -9.01
N LYS A 136 27.74 24.51 -8.49
CA LYS A 136 27.46 24.47 -7.05
C LYS A 136 26.82 23.14 -6.69
N ILE A 137 27.27 22.52 -5.61
CA ILE A 137 26.65 21.34 -4.99
C ILE A 137 26.06 21.78 -3.67
N PHE A 138 24.80 21.44 -3.41
CA PHE A 138 24.12 21.83 -2.18
C PHE A 138 23.03 20.82 -1.82
N TYR A 139 22.66 20.79 -0.54
CA TYR A 139 21.55 19.98 -0.06
C TYR A 139 20.21 20.63 -0.43
N ASP A 140 19.30 19.83 -0.94
CA ASP A 140 17.94 20.24 -1.28
C ASP A 140 16.93 19.46 -0.43
N GLU A 141 16.08 20.21 0.28
CA GLU A 141 15.09 19.65 1.23
C GLU A 141 14.01 18.80 0.54
N GLN A 142 13.74 19.01 -0.75
CA GLN A 142 12.67 18.31 -1.46
C GLN A 142 13.10 16.90 -1.85
N VAL A 143 14.36 16.73 -2.26
CA VAL A 143 14.92 15.42 -2.61
C VAL A 143 15.65 14.73 -1.45
N ASP A 144 15.75 15.40 -0.30
CA ASP A 144 16.49 14.96 0.89
C ASP A 144 17.93 14.50 0.57
N ASN A 145 18.59 15.19 -0.35
CA ASN A 145 19.91 14.82 -0.84
C ASN A 145 20.67 16.01 -1.45
N PHE A 146 21.95 15.81 -1.72
CA PHE A 146 22.76 16.79 -2.44
C PHE A 146 22.48 16.73 -3.93
N ILE A 147 22.25 17.90 -4.52
CA ILE A 147 22.11 18.12 -5.97
C ILE A 147 23.20 19.06 -6.46
N SER A 148 23.38 19.14 -7.78
CA SER A 148 24.25 20.12 -8.40
C SER A 148 23.46 21.09 -9.29
N GLU A 149 23.92 22.33 -9.29
CA GLU A 149 23.53 23.38 -10.21
C GLU A 149 24.76 23.74 -11.05
N VAL A 150 24.65 23.59 -12.38
CA VAL A 150 25.71 23.94 -13.32
C VAL A 150 25.48 25.36 -13.81
N TYR A 151 26.36 26.29 -13.43
CA TYR A 151 26.29 27.68 -13.87
C TYR A 151 26.85 27.88 -15.28
N TYR A 152 27.93 27.15 -15.61
CA TYR A 152 28.59 27.19 -16.90
C TYR A 152 29.04 25.78 -17.30
N ASN A 153 28.46 25.27 -18.40
CA ASN A 153 28.93 24.03 -19.01
C ASN A 153 30.15 24.28 -19.92
N ASP A 154 30.78 23.19 -20.38
CA ASP A 154 32.00 23.28 -21.18
C ASP A 154 31.81 24.07 -22.50
N ALA A 155 30.65 23.99 -23.15
CA ALA A 155 30.38 24.76 -24.36
C ALA A 155 30.28 26.27 -24.07
N GLN A 156 29.65 26.64 -22.94
CA GLN A 156 29.55 28.03 -22.50
C GLN A 156 30.91 28.59 -22.07
N ILE A 157 31.71 27.80 -21.36
CA ILE A 157 33.08 28.19 -20.98
C ILE A 157 33.94 28.33 -22.25
N LYS A 158 33.84 27.40 -23.20
CA LYS A 158 34.54 27.49 -24.49
C LYS A 158 34.15 28.74 -25.27
N LYS A 159 32.85 29.06 -25.33
CA LYS A 159 32.37 30.31 -25.93
C LYS A 159 32.94 31.54 -25.21
N GLN A 160 33.02 31.53 -23.87
CA GLN A 160 33.64 32.61 -23.12
C GLN A 160 35.14 32.75 -23.42
N ILE A 161 35.86 31.63 -23.54
CA ILE A 161 37.27 31.59 -23.96
C ILE A 161 37.41 32.15 -25.38
N GLU A 162 36.64 31.67 -26.35
CA GLU A 162 36.64 32.17 -27.74
C GLU A 162 36.34 33.66 -27.79
N THR A 163 35.39 34.13 -26.98
CA THR A 163 35.07 35.55 -26.89
C THR A 163 36.23 36.32 -26.26
N ALA A 164 36.88 35.81 -25.21
CA ALA A 164 38.04 36.42 -24.57
C ALA A 164 39.27 36.45 -25.50
N ILE A 165 39.46 35.42 -26.34
CA ILE A 165 40.46 35.41 -27.43
C ILE A 165 40.14 36.51 -28.43
N TRP A 166 38.92 36.54 -28.95
CA TRP A 166 38.48 37.55 -29.90
C TRP A 166 38.65 38.97 -29.31
N GLN A 167 38.31 39.16 -28.04
CA GLN A 167 38.52 40.41 -27.32
C GLN A 167 40.00 40.73 -27.12
N SER A 168 40.87 39.76 -26.81
CA SER A 168 42.30 40.03 -26.68
C SER A 168 42.93 40.49 -28.01
N GLN A 169 42.30 40.15 -29.14
CA GLN A 169 42.68 40.61 -30.48
C GLN A 169 42.09 41.99 -30.80
N GLN A 170 41.00 42.40 -30.13
CA GLN A 170 40.41 43.73 -30.21
C GLN A 170 40.97 44.59 -29.07
N ILE A 171 41.96 45.44 -29.33
CA ILE A 171 42.57 46.29 -28.30
C ILE A 171 41.47 47.10 -27.57
N GLY A 172 41.11 46.69 -26.35
CA GLY A 172 40.24 47.46 -25.47
C GLY A 172 41.00 48.69 -25.01
N LYS A 173 40.49 49.88 -25.30
CA LYS A 173 41.16 51.12 -24.91
C LYS A 173 40.91 51.40 -23.44
N THR A 174 41.97 51.42 -22.65
CA THR A 174 41.97 51.95 -21.29
C THR A 174 41.50 53.42 -21.29
N ALA A 175 41.02 53.91 -20.15
CA ALA A 175 40.62 55.31 -20.02
C ALA A 175 41.77 56.29 -20.37
N GLU A 176 43.02 55.86 -20.21
CA GLU A 176 44.21 56.63 -20.58
C GLU A 176 44.48 56.59 -22.10
N GLU A 177 44.17 55.50 -22.78
CA GLU A 177 44.25 55.38 -24.24
C GLU A 177 43.11 56.11 -24.95
N LEU A 178 41.92 56.16 -24.35
CA LEU A 178 40.78 56.96 -24.84
C LEU A 178 41.12 58.47 -24.87
N ASN A 179 41.86 58.96 -23.87
CA ASN A 179 42.28 60.37 -23.79
C ASN A 179 43.37 60.75 -24.79
N LYS A 180 44.01 59.77 -25.44
CA LYS A 180 45.06 59.97 -26.45
C LYS A 180 44.51 59.94 -27.89
N LEU A 181 43.21 59.71 -28.06
CA LEU A 181 42.56 59.65 -29.36
C LEU A 181 42.36 61.03 -29.98
N THR A 182 42.47 61.08 -31.30
CA THR A 182 41.98 62.21 -32.08
C THR A 182 40.45 62.28 -32.00
N ALA A 183 39.90 63.46 -32.26
CA ALA A 183 38.45 63.65 -32.28
C ALA A 183 37.73 62.70 -33.25
N GLU A 184 38.37 62.37 -34.38
CA GLU A 184 37.79 61.47 -35.39
C GLU A 184 37.83 59.99 -34.94
N GLU A 185 38.92 59.55 -34.32
CA GLU A 185 39.01 58.19 -33.75
C GLU A 185 38.02 57.98 -32.61
N TYR A 186 37.83 58.99 -31.77
CA TYR A 186 36.83 58.97 -30.71
C TYR A 186 35.41 58.90 -31.30
N ARG A 187 35.13 59.68 -32.36
CA ARG A 187 33.83 59.69 -33.06
C ARG A 187 33.50 58.34 -33.69
N LEU A 188 34.48 57.69 -34.34
CA LEU A 188 34.30 56.36 -34.93
C LEU A 188 34.04 55.30 -33.85
N LEU A 189 34.79 55.36 -32.74
CA LEU A 189 34.61 54.45 -31.61
C LEU A 189 33.22 54.63 -30.97
N ARG A 190 32.75 55.87 -30.85
CA ARG A 190 31.41 56.18 -30.33
C ARG A 190 30.31 55.62 -31.22
N LYS A 191 30.47 55.71 -32.55
CA LYS A 191 29.53 55.11 -33.51
C LYS A 191 29.44 53.59 -33.36
N GLU A 192 30.58 52.93 -33.16
CA GLU A 192 30.63 51.48 -32.92
C GLU A 192 29.94 51.10 -31.60
N TYR A 193 30.19 51.86 -30.53
CA TYR A 193 29.50 51.71 -29.25
C TYR A 193 27.98 51.84 -29.36
N ASP A 194 27.50 52.89 -30.06
CA ASP A 194 26.06 53.11 -30.24
C ASP A 194 25.42 51.97 -31.06
N GLN A 195 26.16 51.37 -31.99
CA GLN A 195 25.70 50.21 -32.74
C GLN A 195 25.58 48.97 -31.84
N TRP A 196 26.59 48.70 -31.00
CA TRP A 196 26.53 47.61 -30.02
C TRP A 196 25.35 47.78 -29.05
N LEU A 197 25.10 48.99 -28.57
CA LEU A 197 23.94 49.26 -27.71
C LEU A 197 22.61 48.99 -28.42
N LYS A 198 22.49 49.42 -29.69
CA LYS A 198 21.28 49.20 -30.48
C LYS A 198 21.00 47.72 -30.69
N GLU A 199 21.99 46.94 -31.10
CA GLU A 199 21.85 45.50 -31.31
C GLU A 199 21.58 44.76 -29.99
N ALA A 200 22.30 45.09 -28.93
CA ALA A 200 22.06 44.54 -27.59
C ALA A 200 20.64 44.82 -27.09
N GLY A 201 20.13 46.04 -27.31
CA GLY A 201 18.77 46.43 -26.98
C GLY A 201 17.71 45.65 -27.77
N GLN A 202 17.96 45.36 -29.05
CA GLN A 202 17.07 44.51 -29.85
C GLN A 202 16.98 43.09 -29.29
N TYR A 203 18.13 42.47 -28.99
CA TYR A 203 18.16 41.14 -28.37
C TYR A 203 17.47 41.13 -27.00
N TYR A 204 17.68 42.17 -26.20
CA TYR A 204 17.04 42.30 -24.89
C TYR A 204 15.51 42.33 -25.02
N ASN A 205 14.98 43.15 -25.94
CA ASN A 205 13.53 43.25 -26.17
C ASN A 205 12.92 41.96 -26.74
N GLN A 206 13.72 41.11 -27.37
CA GLN A 206 13.30 39.81 -27.90
C GLN A 206 13.40 38.68 -26.85
N GLY A 207 13.83 38.99 -25.61
CA GLY A 207 14.05 37.98 -24.57
C GLY A 207 15.31 37.14 -24.79
N GLN A 208 16.15 37.49 -25.77
CA GLN A 208 17.42 36.85 -26.07
C GLN A 208 18.51 37.42 -25.16
N PHE A 209 18.35 37.17 -23.85
CA PHE A 209 19.16 37.77 -22.81
C PHE A 209 20.65 37.40 -22.90
N SER A 210 20.99 36.22 -23.43
CA SER A 210 22.38 35.81 -23.62
C SER A 210 23.07 36.63 -24.72
N GLU A 211 22.37 36.90 -25.81
CA GLU A 211 22.80 37.71 -26.94
C GLU A 211 22.90 39.19 -26.55
N ALA A 212 21.91 39.69 -25.81
CA ALA A 212 21.91 41.03 -25.24
C ALA A 212 23.11 41.25 -24.31
N LEU A 213 23.39 40.30 -23.41
CA LEU A 213 24.54 40.35 -22.50
C LEU A 213 25.86 40.50 -23.26
N ASN A 214 26.01 39.78 -24.37
CA ASN A 214 27.21 39.87 -25.20
C ASN A 214 27.36 41.25 -25.84
N GLY A 215 26.28 41.81 -26.39
CA GLY A 215 26.30 43.13 -27.00
C GLY A 215 26.58 44.26 -25.99
N TYR A 216 25.99 44.22 -24.79
CA TYR A 216 26.30 45.20 -23.74
C TYR A 216 27.72 45.03 -23.20
N LYS A 217 28.26 43.80 -23.08
CA LYS A 217 29.68 43.57 -22.76
C LYS A 217 30.61 44.13 -23.84
N ALA A 218 30.25 44.01 -25.11
CA ALA A 218 31.01 44.61 -26.20
C ALA A 218 31.00 46.14 -26.12
N ALA A 219 29.84 46.77 -25.90
CA ALA A 219 29.73 48.20 -25.66
C ALA A 219 30.55 48.66 -24.43
N ASN A 220 30.46 47.94 -23.31
CA ASN A 220 31.22 48.24 -22.09
C ASN A 220 32.74 48.16 -22.32
N ARG A 221 33.24 47.40 -23.29
CA ARG A 221 34.69 47.38 -23.59
C ARG A 221 35.16 48.63 -24.33
N LEU A 222 34.31 49.18 -25.21
CA LEU A 222 34.64 50.39 -25.96
C LEU A 222 34.63 51.61 -25.03
N PHE A 223 33.69 51.64 -24.08
CA PHE A 223 33.60 52.70 -23.07
C PHE A 223 33.35 52.12 -21.66
N PRO A 224 34.39 51.67 -20.95
CA PRO A 224 34.27 50.95 -19.66
C PRO A 224 33.75 51.75 -18.48
N LYS A 225 33.62 53.08 -18.63
CA LYS A 225 33.09 53.98 -17.60
C LYS A 225 31.64 54.38 -17.84
N GLU A 226 31.05 53.97 -18.96
CA GLU A 226 29.65 54.29 -19.25
C GLU A 226 28.73 53.41 -18.41
N GLN A 227 27.86 54.05 -17.63
CA GLN A 227 27.03 53.35 -16.65
C GLN A 227 25.96 52.48 -17.30
N PHE A 228 25.42 52.89 -18.45
CA PHE A 228 24.30 52.20 -19.10
C PHE A 228 24.60 50.73 -19.47
N PRO A 229 25.71 50.39 -20.16
CA PRO A 229 26.10 49.00 -20.36
C PRO A 229 26.31 48.23 -19.05
N ILE A 230 26.89 48.87 -18.02
CA ILE A 230 27.15 48.23 -16.72
C ILE A 230 25.84 47.80 -16.06
N ASP A 231 24.87 48.72 -16.00
CA ASP A 231 23.55 48.45 -15.40
C ASP A 231 22.81 47.35 -16.16
N ARG A 232 22.82 47.40 -17.51
CA ARG A 232 22.19 46.37 -18.34
C ARG A 232 22.85 45.00 -18.19
N ILE A 233 24.17 44.94 -18.06
CA ILE A 233 24.88 43.68 -17.79
C ILE A 233 24.43 43.08 -16.46
N ALA A 234 24.34 43.89 -15.40
CA ALA A 234 23.91 43.44 -14.09
C ALA A 234 22.47 42.90 -14.13
N GLU A 235 21.54 43.69 -14.66
CA GLU A 235 20.12 43.32 -14.80
C GLU A 235 19.92 42.02 -15.59
N ILE A 236 20.63 41.87 -16.71
CA ILE A 236 20.51 40.66 -17.54
C ILE A 236 21.05 39.43 -16.81
N ASN A 237 22.12 39.56 -16.02
CA ASN A 237 22.61 38.45 -15.22
C ASN A 237 21.56 38.02 -14.18
N ASP A 238 20.87 38.97 -13.54
CA ASP A 238 19.81 38.67 -12.58
C ASP A 238 18.61 37.98 -13.25
N LEU A 239 18.18 38.45 -14.42
CA LEU A 239 17.11 37.83 -15.20
C LEU A 239 17.46 36.39 -15.63
N LEU A 240 18.67 36.18 -16.12
CA LEU A 240 19.15 34.85 -16.50
C LEU A 240 19.22 33.91 -15.29
N ALA A 241 19.60 34.40 -14.11
CA ALA A 241 19.59 33.63 -12.88
C ALA A 241 18.16 33.22 -12.47
N ALA A 242 17.21 34.15 -12.51
CA ALA A 242 15.81 33.88 -12.19
C ALA A 242 15.16 32.86 -13.15
N MET A 243 15.40 32.98 -14.46
CA MET A 243 14.86 32.05 -15.47
C MET A 243 15.42 30.63 -15.29
N ARG A 244 16.70 30.50 -14.96
CA ARG A 244 17.34 29.21 -14.70
C ARG A 244 16.81 28.55 -13.43
N PHE A 245 16.47 29.35 -12.43
CA PHE A 245 15.86 28.86 -11.19
C PHE A 245 14.45 28.28 -11.46
N ASP A 246 13.65 28.95 -12.30
CA ASP A 246 12.33 28.45 -12.71
C ASP A 246 12.41 27.14 -13.51
N GLU A 247 13.32 27.07 -14.48
CA GLU A 247 13.52 25.86 -15.29
C GLU A 247 14.03 24.68 -14.44
N SER A 248 14.99 24.92 -13.55
CA SER A 248 15.53 23.90 -12.65
C SER A 248 14.48 23.37 -11.68
N ARG A 249 13.63 24.26 -11.13
CA ARG A 249 12.48 23.85 -10.30
C ARG A 249 11.50 22.99 -11.07
N LYS A 250 11.19 23.35 -12.32
CA LYS A 250 10.30 22.55 -13.17
C LYS A 250 10.85 21.14 -13.43
N LEU A 251 12.15 21.04 -13.74
CA LEU A 251 12.81 19.74 -13.96
C LEU A 251 12.87 18.89 -12.69
N ALA A 252 13.05 19.49 -11.51
CA ALA A 252 13.01 18.78 -10.23
C ALA A 252 11.63 18.18 -9.97
N VAL A 253 10.56 18.98 -10.14
CA VAL A 253 9.17 18.52 -10.01
C VAL A 253 8.85 17.40 -11.01
N ASP A 254 9.33 17.48 -12.26
CA ASP A 254 9.14 16.43 -13.26
C ASP A 254 9.81 15.11 -12.87
N ARG A 255 11.03 15.16 -12.32
CA ARG A 255 11.76 13.97 -11.84
C ARG A 255 11.07 13.34 -10.64
N GLU A 256 10.65 14.15 -9.67
CA GLU A 256 9.96 13.67 -8.47
C GLU A 256 8.62 13.04 -8.81
N TYR A 257 7.82 13.69 -9.65
CA TYR A 257 6.58 13.13 -10.19
C TYR A 257 6.82 11.75 -10.81
N THR A 258 7.83 11.62 -11.68
CA THR A 258 8.17 10.35 -12.33
C THR A 258 8.58 9.28 -11.32
N GLY A 259 9.34 9.66 -10.29
CA GLY A 259 9.74 8.77 -9.20
C GLY A 259 8.57 8.28 -8.35
N LEU A 260 7.60 9.15 -8.05
CA LEU A 260 6.37 8.80 -7.32
C LEU A 260 5.48 7.87 -8.14
N ILE A 261 5.32 8.14 -9.44
CA ILE A 261 4.60 7.24 -10.36
C ILE A 261 5.22 5.85 -10.36
N THR A 262 6.54 5.75 -10.55
CA THR A 262 7.25 4.46 -10.60
C THR A 262 7.07 3.66 -9.29
N GLN A 263 7.12 4.34 -8.14
CA GLN A 263 6.87 3.71 -6.84
C GLN A 263 5.41 3.28 -6.69
N ALA A 264 4.46 4.12 -7.10
CA ALA A 264 3.03 3.84 -7.03
C ALA A 264 2.65 2.64 -7.88
N ASP A 265 3.15 2.57 -9.12
CA ASP A 265 2.98 1.44 -10.04
C ASP A 265 3.56 0.16 -9.44
N SER A 266 4.77 0.20 -8.87
CA SER A 266 5.37 -0.98 -8.23
C SER A 266 4.57 -1.48 -7.02
N LEU A 267 3.99 -0.59 -6.23
CA LEU A 267 3.13 -0.94 -5.10
C LEU A 267 1.78 -1.50 -5.59
N PHE A 268 1.24 -0.94 -6.68
CA PHE A 268 0.03 -1.43 -7.33
C PHE A 268 0.19 -2.88 -7.78
N ASP A 269 1.29 -3.19 -8.47
CA ASP A 269 1.61 -4.55 -8.94
C ASP A 269 1.79 -5.56 -7.79
N LYS A 270 2.25 -5.08 -6.63
CA LYS A 270 2.36 -5.87 -5.39
C LYS A 270 1.06 -5.97 -4.60
N LEU A 271 -0.04 -5.38 -5.10
CA LEU A 271 -1.34 -5.31 -4.44
C LEU A 271 -1.31 -4.57 -3.10
N GLN A 272 -0.31 -3.70 -2.89
CA GLN A 272 -0.21 -2.81 -1.74
C GLN A 272 -1.05 -1.56 -2.00
N TRP A 273 -2.37 -1.74 -1.93
CA TRP A 273 -3.36 -0.78 -2.41
C TRP A 273 -3.30 0.58 -1.71
N ASP A 274 -3.20 0.59 -0.38
CA ASP A 274 -3.20 1.83 0.41
C ASP A 274 -1.91 2.63 0.16
N GLU A 275 -0.76 1.97 0.16
CA GLU A 275 0.53 2.60 -0.11
C GLU A 275 0.64 3.09 -1.56
N SER A 276 0.12 2.31 -2.52
CA SER A 276 0.06 2.71 -3.93
C SER A 276 -0.82 3.95 -4.11
N LYS A 277 -2.02 3.96 -3.51
CA LYS A 277 -2.94 5.10 -3.53
C LYS A 277 -2.30 6.34 -2.91
N GLN A 278 -1.55 6.19 -1.82
CA GLN A 278 -0.81 7.30 -1.22
C GLN A 278 0.21 7.88 -2.21
N LYS A 279 1.02 7.04 -2.87
CA LYS A 279 2.03 7.53 -3.84
C LYS A 279 1.42 8.21 -5.06
N TYR A 280 0.29 7.75 -5.57
CA TYR A 280 -0.44 8.48 -6.62
C TYR A 280 -1.00 9.83 -6.12
N ASN A 281 -1.48 9.92 -4.89
CA ASN A 281 -1.91 11.18 -4.29
C ASN A 281 -0.73 12.14 -4.11
N ASP A 282 0.42 11.67 -3.64
CA ASP A 282 1.65 12.46 -3.54
C ASP A 282 2.03 13.03 -4.94
N ALA A 283 1.93 12.21 -6.00
CA ALA A 283 2.17 12.66 -7.37
C ALA A 283 1.17 13.74 -7.83
N LEU A 284 -0.10 13.64 -7.43
CA LEU A 284 -1.12 14.66 -7.70
C LEU A 284 -0.94 15.94 -6.88
N GLN A 285 -0.32 15.88 -5.70
CA GLN A 285 0.04 17.10 -4.96
C GLN A 285 1.09 17.92 -5.73
N LEU A 286 2.04 17.25 -6.40
CA LEU A 286 3.01 17.90 -7.29
C LEU A 286 2.36 18.39 -8.59
N LYS A 287 1.48 17.58 -9.18
CA LYS A 287 0.81 17.88 -10.46
C LYS A 287 -0.69 17.53 -10.44
N PRO A 288 -1.56 18.43 -9.94
CA PRO A 288 -2.98 18.13 -9.71
C PRO A 288 -3.80 17.77 -10.97
N GLY A 289 -3.33 18.16 -12.16
CA GLY A 289 -4.05 17.94 -13.43
C GLY A 289 -3.78 16.60 -14.11
N GLU A 290 -2.84 15.79 -13.60
CA GLU A 290 -2.40 14.56 -14.27
C GLU A 290 -3.48 13.47 -14.22
N GLN A 291 -3.86 12.96 -15.40
CA GLN A 291 -4.94 11.99 -15.53
C GLN A 291 -4.54 10.57 -15.09
N TYR A 292 -3.27 10.20 -15.29
CA TYR A 292 -2.80 8.86 -15.01
C TYR A 292 -2.93 8.47 -13.53
N PRO A 293 -2.40 9.23 -12.54
CA PRO A 293 -2.62 8.92 -11.13
C PRO A 293 -4.10 8.88 -10.73
N GLN A 294 -4.93 9.80 -11.27
CA GLN A 294 -6.37 9.84 -10.98
C GLN A 294 -7.06 8.53 -11.38
N GLN A 295 -6.79 8.05 -12.60
CA GLN A 295 -7.34 6.80 -13.09
C GLN A 295 -6.88 5.59 -12.28
N GLN A 296 -5.61 5.56 -11.86
CA GLN A 296 -5.09 4.46 -11.05
C GLN A 296 -5.70 4.47 -9.64
N ILE A 297 -5.87 5.63 -9.02
CA ILE A 297 -6.59 5.76 -7.74
C ILE A 297 -8.01 5.21 -7.86
N SER A 298 -8.75 5.54 -8.92
CA SER A 298 -10.11 5.01 -9.13
C SER A 298 -10.13 3.48 -9.27
N LYS A 299 -9.14 2.89 -9.97
CA LYS A 299 -9.01 1.43 -10.04
C LYS A 299 -8.72 0.80 -8.68
N ILE A 300 -7.84 1.41 -7.89
CA ILE A 300 -7.54 0.94 -6.52
C ILE A 300 -8.81 0.97 -5.67
N GLU A 301 -9.59 2.05 -5.74
CA GLU A 301 -10.84 2.19 -5.00
C GLU A 301 -11.86 1.10 -5.37
N GLU A 302 -11.98 0.77 -6.67
CA GLU A 302 -12.83 -0.32 -7.14
C GLU A 302 -12.38 -1.68 -6.59
N GLU A 303 -11.08 -1.97 -6.58
CA GLU A 303 -10.56 -3.24 -6.04
C GLU A 303 -10.73 -3.34 -4.51
N LEU A 304 -10.49 -2.25 -3.78
CA LEU A 304 -10.74 -2.18 -2.34
C LEU A 304 -12.23 -2.38 -2.00
N GLU A 305 -13.14 -1.85 -2.83
CA GLU A 305 -14.57 -2.09 -2.68
C GLU A 305 -14.92 -3.56 -2.90
N LYS A 306 -14.37 -4.21 -3.94
CA LYS A 306 -14.56 -5.65 -4.20
C LYS A 306 -14.06 -6.50 -3.03
N ILE A 307 -12.88 -6.20 -2.49
CA ILE A 307 -12.30 -6.90 -1.33
C ILE A 307 -13.21 -6.73 -0.11
N THR A 308 -13.67 -5.50 0.15
CA THR A 308 -14.56 -5.19 1.27
C THR A 308 -15.90 -5.89 1.13
N ALA A 309 -16.50 -5.88 -0.05
CA ALA A 309 -17.75 -6.55 -0.35
C ALA A 309 -17.64 -8.08 -0.14
N LYS A 310 -16.55 -8.68 -0.63
CA LYS A 310 -16.27 -10.12 -0.44
C LYS A 310 -16.08 -10.47 1.03
N SER A 311 -15.35 -9.65 1.80
CA SER A 311 -15.17 -9.82 3.24
C SER A 311 -16.50 -9.73 4.00
N LYS A 312 -17.31 -8.70 3.73
CA LYS A 312 -18.64 -8.54 4.33
C LYS A 312 -19.58 -9.71 3.98
N GLY A 313 -19.53 -10.19 2.74
CA GLY A 313 -20.29 -11.37 2.31
C GLY A 313 -19.89 -12.63 3.08
N PHE A 314 -18.58 -12.84 3.27
CA PHE A 314 -18.07 -13.97 4.04
C PHE A 314 -18.46 -13.90 5.53
N GLU A 315 -18.43 -12.71 6.13
CA GLU A 315 -18.85 -12.52 7.52
C GLU A 315 -20.36 -12.74 7.69
N ARG A 316 -21.18 -12.21 6.78
CA ARG A 316 -22.64 -12.47 6.77
C ARG A 316 -22.96 -13.94 6.57
N TYR A 317 -22.21 -14.63 5.70
CA TYR A 317 -22.30 -16.09 5.55
C TYR A 317 -22.04 -16.80 6.88
N ARG A 318 -20.92 -16.52 7.55
CA ARG A 318 -20.59 -17.15 8.85
C ARG A 318 -21.66 -16.88 9.89
N GLN A 319 -22.12 -15.64 10.01
CA GLN A 319 -23.17 -15.27 10.95
C GLN A 319 -24.48 -16.02 10.67
N ALA A 320 -24.87 -16.15 9.39
CA ALA A 320 -26.07 -16.86 9.00
C ALA A 320 -26.01 -18.37 9.33
N ILE A 321 -24.84 -19.00 9.13
CA ILE A 321 -24.57 -20.38 9.55
C ILE A 321 -24.71 -20.52 11.07
N GLN A 322 -24.07 -19.65 11.84
CA GLN A 322 -24.13 -19.67 13.32
C GLN A 322 -25.53 -19.40 13.87
N ASP A 323 -26.26 -18.45 13.27
CA ASP A 323 -27.64 -18.16 13.64
C ASP A 323 -28.55 -19.36 13.36
N GLY A 324 -28.35 -20.02 12.21
CA GLY A 324 -29.05 -21.25 11.88
C GLY A 324 -28.80 -22.37 12.90
N ASP A 325 -27.54 -22.59 13.28
CA ASP A 325 -27.17 -23.57 14.32
C ASP A 325 -27.86 -23.25 15.65
N ARG A 326 -27.78 -21.99 16.09
CA ARG A 326 -28.42 -21.54 17.33
C ARG A 326 -29.94 -21.71 17.30
N PHE A 327 -30.59 -21.47 16.16
CA PHE A 327 -32.02 -21.70 16.01
C PHE A 327 -32.36 -23.19 16.03
N ALA A 328 -31.54 -24.04 15.40
CA ALA A 328 -31.72 -25.49 15.42
C ALA A 328 -31.57 -26.07 16.83
N GLU A 329 -30.55 -25.64 17.58
CA GLU A 329 -30.35 -26.01 19.00
C GLU A 329 -31.56 -25.64 19.87
N ARG A 330 -32.18 -24.49 19.58
CA ARG A 330 -33.40 -24.02 20.26
C ARG A 330 -34.68 -24.64 19.70
N LYS A 331 -34.59 -25.63 18.82
CA LYS A 331 -35.71 -26.30 18.12
C LYS A 331 -36.60 -25.34 17.31
N GLN A 332 -36.06 -24.20 16.90
CA GLN A 332 -36.74 -23.23 16.03
C GLN A 332 -36.42 -23.55 14.55
N PHE A 333 -36.80 -24.73 14.09
CA PHE A 333 -36.32 -25.32 12.83
C PHE A 333 -36.65 -24.48 11.58
N LEU A 334 -37.83 -23.86 11.50
CA LEU A 334 -38.18 -22.95 10.39
C LEU A 334 -37.28 -21.70 10.33
N ARG A 335 -36.89 -21.17 11.50
CA ARG A 335 -35.94 -20.05 11.58
C ARG A 335 -34.53 -20.52 11.21
N ALA A 336 -34.14 -21.71 11.66
CA ALA A 336 -32.86 -22.32 11.29
C ALA A 336 -32.74 -22.48 9.76
N MET A 337 -33.76 -23.04 9.11
CA MET A 337 -33.82 -23.17 7.63
C MET A 337 -33.70 -21.80 6.94
N SER A 338 -34.38 -20.78 7.46
CA SER A 338 -34.32 -19.43 6.88
C SER A 338 -32.91 -18.84 7.00
N SER A 339 -32.24 -19.01 8.14
CA SER A 339 -30.84 -18.61 8.34
C SER A 339 -29.88 -19.34 7.40
N TYR A 340 -30.01 -20.67 7.21
CA TYR A 340 -29.18 -21.41 6.26
C TYR A 340 -29.44 -21.01 4.81
N LYS A 341 -30.70 -20.78 4.42
CA LYS A 341 -31.05 -20.26 3.09
C LYS A 341 -30.44 -18.87 2.86
N PHE A 342 -30.42 -18.03 3.90
CA PHE A 342 -29.75 -16.73 3.83
C PHE A 342 -28.24 -16.88 3.67
N ALA A 343 -27.59 -17.86 4.32
CA ALA A 343 -26.17 -18.16 4.11
C ALA A 343 -25.87 -18.50 2.63
N LEU A 344 -26.73 -19.28 1.98
CA LEU A 344 -26.61 -19.62 0.55
C LEU A 344 -26.68 -18.42 -0.39
N THR A 345 -27.22 -17.27 0.03
CA THR A 345 -27.20 -16.03 -0.78
C THR A 345 -25.78 -15.44 -0.91
N PHE A 346 -24.89 -15.75 0.03
CA PHE A 346 -23.49 -15.30 0.03
C PHE A 346 -22.52 -16.39 -0.45
N LYS A 347 -22.88 -17.66 -0.29
CA LYS A 347 -22.12 -18.81 -0.78
C LYS A 347 -23.05 -19.85 -1.45
N PRO A 348 -23.48 -19.59 -2.70
CA PRO A 348 -24.31 -20.54 -3.44
C PRO A 348 -23.62 -21.90 -3.59
N GLY A 349 -24.38 -22.99 -3.40
CA GLY A 349 -23.84 -24.35 -3.51
C GLY A 349 -23.04 -24.84 -2.30
N ASP A 350 -23.06 -24.13 -1.17
CA ASP A 350 -22.41 -24.60 0.05
C ASP A 350 -23.06 -25.91 0.56
N GLU A 351 -22.31 -27.01 0.48
CA GLU A 351 -22.78 -28.35 0.86
C GLU A 351 -23.25 -28.42 2.31
N ILE A 352 -22.57 -27.71 3.22
CA ILE A 352 -22.92 -27.69 4.65
C ILE A 352 -24.29 -27.04 4.86
N ALA A 353 -24.52 -25.86 4.30
CA ALA A 353 -25.82 -25.19 4.40
C ALA A 353 -26.94 -26.00 3.73
N LEU A 354 -26.68 -26.62 2.57
CA LEU A 354 -27.63 -27.49 1.89
C LEU A 354 -28.00 -28.71 2.73
N GLN A 355 -26.99 -29.39 3.30
CA GLN A 355 -27.22 -30.56 4.17
C GLN A 355 -28.05 -30.17 5.39
N ARG A 356 -27.70 -29.07 6.06
CA ARG A 356 -28.44 -28.61 7.24
C ARG A 356 -29.89 -28.25 6.91
N ILE A 357 -30.16 -27.66 5.74
CA ILE A 357 -31.54 -27.41 5.28
C ILE A 357 -32.30 -28.73 5.12
N ALA A 358 -31.67 -29.75 4.53
CA ALA A 358 -32.27 -31.06 4.38
C ALA A 358 -32.56 -31.72 5.74
N ASP A 359 -31.59 -31.68 6.67
CA ASP A 359 -31.74 -32.21 8.02
C ASP A 359 -32.90 -31.53 8.77
N MET A 360 -33.02 -30.20 8.67
CA MET A 360 -34.14 -29.46 9.28
C MET A 360 -35.48 -29.81 8.63
N GLY A 361 -35.51 -30.12 7.34
CA GLY A 361 -36.70 -30.59 6.64
C GLY A 361 -37.19 -31.93 7.20
N VAL A 362 -36.29 -32.89 7.36
CA VAL A 362 -36.61 -34.20 7.96
C VAL A 362 -37.15 -34.04 9.37
N ILE A 363 -36.54 -33.19 10.19
CA ILE A 363 -37.01 -32.94 11.57
C ILE A 363 -38.40 -32.30 11.58
N LEU A 364 -38.68 -31.37 10.66
CA LEU A 364 -40.00 -30.75 10.57
C LEU A 364 -41.07 -31.75 10.16
N ASP A 365 -40.78 -32.61 9.18
CA ASP A 365 -41.70 -33.67 8.75
C ASP A 365 -41.99 -34.66 9.89
N GLU A 366 -40.97 -35.00 10.70
CA GLU A 366 -41.13 -35.85 11.89
C GLU A 366 -41.98 -35.17 12.98
N VAL A 367 -41.74 -33.88 13.25
CA VAL A 367 -42.54 -33.09 14.22
C VAL A 367 -43.99 -32.99 13.78
N ASP A 368 -44.25 -32.72 12.50
CA ASP A 368 -45.61 -32.63 11.95
C ASP A 368 -46.31 -34.00 12.02
N ALA A 369 -45.61 -35.09 11.70
CA ALA A 369 -46.12 -36.46 11.84
C ALA A 369 -46.45 -36.81 13.30
N ASP A 370 -45.62 -36.39 14.27
CA ASP A 370 -45.88 -36.59 15.70
C ASP A 370 -47.12 -35.81 16.18
N VAL A 371 -47.28 -34.56 15.74
CA VAL A 371 -48.46 -33.74 16.07
C VAL A 371 -49.73 -34.37 15.49
N GLU A 372 -49.69 -34.79 14.23
CA GLU A 372 -50.81 -35.45 13.58
C GLU A 372 -51.15 -36.79 14.24
N TYR A 373 -50.14 -37.63 14.49
CA TYR A 373 -50.29 -38.90 15.21
C TYR A 373 -50.97 -38.70 16.57
N ASN A 374 -50.44 -37.81 17.41
CA ASN A 374 -50.97 -37.56 18.76
C ASN A 374 -52.43 -37.08 18.73
N LYS A 375 -52.80 -36.25 17.74
CA LYS A 375 -54.18 -35.81 17.54
C LYS A 375 -55.10 -36.97 17.15
N ILE A 376 -54.66 -37.85 16.25
CA ILE A 376 -55.43 -39.03 15.84
C ILE A 376 -55.59 -40.00 17.02
N ILE A 377 -54.55 -40.20 17.83
CA ILE A 377 -54.62 -41.03 19.05
C ILE A 377 -55.64 -40.48 20.04
N ALA A 378 -55.59 -39.18 20.36
CA ALA A 378 -56.54 -38.57 21.29
C ALA A 378 -57.99 -38.76 20.82
N GLU A 379 -58.25 -38.65 19.51
CA GLU A 379 -59.58 -38.89 18.95
C GLU A 379 -59.96 -40.38 18.97
N ALA A 380 -59.03 -41.29 18.66
CA ALA A 380 -59.27 -42.73 18.71
C ALA A 380 -59.61 -43.21 20.13
N ASP A 381 -58.85 -42.75 21.13
CA ASP A 381 -59.07 -43.04 22.56
C ASP A 381 -60.44 -42.52 23.02
N LYS A 382 -60.82 -41.31 22.58
CA LYS A 382 -62.14 -40.74 22.84
C LYS A 382 -63.25 -41.61 22.23
N ILE A 383 -63.11 -42.05 20.97
CA ILE A 383 -64.07 -42.93 20.30
C ILE A 383 -64.17 -44.30 20.99
N LEU A 384 -63.03 -44.86 21.43
CA LEU A 384 -62.97 -46.12 22.17
C LEU A 384 -63.67 -46.00 23.53
N SER A 385 -63.45 -44.90 24.26
CA SER A 385 -64.12 -44.66 25.55
C SER A 385 -65.65 -44.60 25.42
N ALA A 386 -66.15 -44.18 24.25
CA ALA A 386 -67.57 -44.21 23.89
C ALA A 386 -68.05 -45.59 23.39
N LYS A 387 -67.23 -46.64 23.48
CA LYS A 387 -67.47 -48.03 23.04
C LYS A 387 -67.82 -48.17 21.54
N LYS A 388 -67.41 -47.21 20.71
CA LYS A 388 -67.60 -47.26 19.25
C LYS A 388 -66.46 -48.02 18.58
N TYR A 389 -66.38 -49.32 18.85
CA TYR A 389 -65.23 -50.18 18.54
C TYR A 389 -64.73 -50.14 17.09
N ASN A 390 -65.62 -50.32 16.10
CA ASN A 390 -65.24 -50.28 14.68
C ASN A 390 -64.68 -48.91 14.25
N SER A 391 -65.25 -47.83 14.75
CA SER A 391 -64.76 -46.47 14.50
C SER A 391 -63.42 -46.22 15.18
N ALA A 392 -63.22 -46.76 16.40
CA ALA A 392 -61.96 -46.67 17.11
C ALA A 392 -60.85 -47.40 16.33
N ILE A 393 -61.08 -48.64 15.88
CA ILE A 393 -60.12 -49.40 15.04
C ILE A 393 -59.77 -48.61 13.78
N LYS A 394 -60.76 -48.05 13.07
CA LYS A 394 -60.51 -47.24 11.87
C LYS A 394 -59.61 -46.04 12.18
N THR A 395 -59.79 -45.41 13.34
CA THR A 395 -59.02 -44.22 13.72
C THR A 395 -57.62 -44.59 14.21
N TYR A 396 -57.45 -45.69 14.95
CA TYR A 396 -56.12 -46.23 15.28
C TYR A 396 -55.34 -46.69 14.04
N LYS A 397 -56.01 -47.27 13.04
CA LYS A 397 -55.36 -47.59 11.75
C LYS A 397 -54.84 -46.34 11.05
N LYS A 398 -55.60 -45.24 11.06
CA LYS A 398 -55.11 -43.95 10.55
C LYS A 398 -53.87 -43.46 11.29
N ALA A 399 -53.77 -43.68 12.61
CA ALA A 399 -52.57 -43.35 13.36
C ALA A 399 -51.37 -44.19 12.89
N LEU A 400 -51.59 -45.46 12.56
CA LEU A 400 -50.57 -46.34 11.97
C LEU A 400 -50.22 -45.98 10.52
N ASP A 401 -51.14 -45.38 9.77
CA ASP A 401 -50.82 -44.85 8.44
C ASP A 401 -49.82 -43.67 8.54
N VAL A 402 -49.87 -42.89 9.64
CA VAL A 402 -48.92 -41.79 9.92
C VAL A 402 -47.61 -42.31 10.54
N LYS A 403 -47.70 -43.20 11.54
CA LYS A 403 -46.52 -43.82 12.19
C LYS A 403 -46.70 -45.35 12.30
N PRO A 404 -46.26 -46.12 11.29
CA PRO A 404 -46.52 -47.57 11.20
C PRO A 404 -45.91 -48.41 12.33
N ASP A 405 -44.83 -47.93 12.94
CA ASP A 405 -44.07 -48.69 13.93
C ASP A 405 -44.62 -48.56 15.36
N GLU A 406 -45.53 -47.61 15.60
CA GLU A 406 -46.10 -47.33 16.92
C GLU A 406 -46.87 -48.53 17.49
N GLN A 407 -46.56 -48.86 18.75
CA GLN A 407 -47.12 -50.04 19.41
C GLN A 407 -48.49 -49.76 20.03
N TYR A 408 -48.72 -48.55 20.53
CA TYR A 408 -49.95 -48.20 21.24
C TYR A 408 -51.24 -48.47 20.42
N PRO A 409 -51.35 -48.06 19.14
CA PRO A 409 -52.54 -48.33 18.34
C PRO A 409 -52.70 -49.82 18.03
N LYS A 410 -51.59 -50.55 17.83
CA LYS A 410 -51.59 -52.00 17.59
C LYS A 410 -52.18 -52.75 18.79
N VAL A 411 -51.74 -52.38 19.99
CA VAL A 411 -52.25 -52.94 21.25
C VAL A 411 -53.73 -52.64 21.42
N LYS A 412 -54.16 -51.38 21.20
CA LYS A 412 -55.58 -51.00 21.33
C LYS A 412 -56.48 -51.71 20.33
N ILE A 413 -56.04 -51.90 19.09
CA ILE A 413 -56.77 -52.69 18.10
C ILE A 413 -56.90 -54.15 18.55
N ALA A 414 -55.84 -54.75 19.10
CA ALA A 414 -55.88 -56.11 19.62
C ALA A 414 -56.86 -56.24 20.79
N GLU A 415 -56.83 -55.32 21.77
CA GLU A 415 -57.78 -55.28 22.88
C GLU A 415 -59.24 -55.23 22.39
N ILE A 416 -59.52 -54.41 21.36
CA ILE A 416 -60.87 -54.33 20.78
C ILE A 416 -61.27 -55.64 20.07
N ASN A 417 -60.33 -56.28 19.36
CA ASN A 417 -60.59 -57.56 18.71
C ASN A 417 -60.88 -58.67 19.74
N ASP A 418 -60.20 -58.66 20.89
CA ASP A 418 -60.49 -59.57 22.00
C ASP A 418 -61.89 -59.34 22.58
N ILE A 419 -62.35 -58.07 22.67
CA ILE A 419 -63.73 -57.75 23.04
C ILE A 419 -64.72 -58.34 22.03
N PHE A 420 -64.47 -58.19 20.72
CA PHE A 420 -65.35 -58.77 19.69
C PHE A 420 -65.38 -60.30 19.77
N LYS A 421 -64.24 -60.94 20.00
CA LYS A 421 -64.16 -62.39 20.19
C LYS A 421 -64.98 -62.85 21.38
N ALA A 422 -64.86 -62.19 22.53
CA ALA A 422 -65.63 -62.49 23.72
C ALA A 422 -67.15 -62.26 23.51
N GLN A 423 -67.53 -61.20 22.79
CA GLN A 423 -68.93 -60.93 22.45
C GLN A 423 -69.53 -62.02 21.54
N GLU A 424 -68.76 -62.49 20.56
CA GLU A 424 -69.19 -63.54 19.65
C GLU A 424 -69.28 -64.90 20.37
N GLU A 425 -68.32 -65.25 21.21
CA GLU A 425 -68.38 -66.44 22.07
C GLU A 425 -69.61 -66.40 23.00
N GLN A 426 -69.88 -65.25 23.62
CA GLN A 426 -71.06 -65.07 24.48
C GLN A 426 -72.36 -65.22 23.68
N LYS A 427 -72.41 -64.68 22.45
CA LYS A 427 -73.56 -64.82 21.57
C LYS A 427 -73.79 -66.28 21.15
N GLN A 428 -72.74 -67.00 20.77
CA GLN A 428 -72.81 -68.42 20.43
C GLN A 428 -73.27 -69.26 21.61
N LEU A 429 -72.78 -68.95 22.81
CA LEU A 429 -73.22 -69.62 24.04
C LEU A 429 -74.71 -69.36 24.32
N ALA A 430 -75.18 -68.14 24.13
CA ALA A 430 -76.59 -67.78 24.28
C ALA A 430 -77.48 -68.47 23.21
N GLU A 431 -77.01 -68.57 21.96
CA GLU A 431 -77.71 -69.30 20.90
C GLU A 431 -77.78 -70.81 21.18
N ALA A 432 -76.67 -71.41 21.61
CA ALA A 432 -76.60 -72.82 22.00
C ALA A 432 -77.50 -73.11 23.22
N TYR A 433 -77.49 -72.22 24.22
CA TYR A 433 -78.41 -72.27 25.36
C TYR A 433 -79.87 -72.26 24.90
N ASN A 434 -80.26 -71.26 24.09
CA ASN A 434 -81.63 -71.13 23.59
C ASN A 434 -82.08 -72.34 22.74
N ALA A 435 -81.17 -72.93 21.97
CA ALA A 435 -81.43 -74.15 21.22
C ALA A 435 -81.71 -75.35 22.16
N LYS A 436 -80.91 -75.52 23.21
CA LYS A 436 -81.10 -76.58 24.22
C LYS A 436 -82.38 -76.40 25.01
N ILE A 437 -82.73 -75.17 25.37
CA ILE A 437 -84.03 -74.86 25.99
C ILE A 437 -85.18 -75.26 25.06
N LYS A 438 -85.11 -74.94 23.78
CA LYS A 438 -86.14 -75.33 22.80
C LYS A 438 -86.29 -76.85 22.68
N GLU A 439 -85.19 -77.59 22.67
CA GLU A 439 -85.20 -79.06 22.69
C GLU A 439 -85.83 -79.62 23.98
N ALA A 440 -85.44 -79.07 25.13
CA ALA A 440 -85.95 -79.46 26.44
C ALA A 440 -87.46 -79.20 26.57
N ASP A 441 -87.93 -78.02 26.16
CA ASP A 441 -89.35 -77.63 26.13
C ASP A 441 -90.17 -78.60 25.25
N ASN A 442 -89.65 -78.97 24.08
CA ASN A 442 -90.31 -79.91 23.17
C ASN A 442 -90.41 -81.32 23.79
N ALA A 443 -89.33 -81.81 24.41
CA ALA A 443 -89.34 -83.08 25.13
C ALA A 443 -90.33 -83.07 26.31
N PHE A 444 -90.40 -81.96 27.05
CA PHE A 444 -91.33 -81.78 28.16
C PHE A 444 -92.79 -81.80 27.71
N LYS A 445 -93.14 -81.05 26.64
CA LYS A 445 -94.48 -81.06 26.02
C LYS A 445 -94.88 -82.46 25.53
N GLY A 446 -93.91 -83.22 25.02
CA GLY A 446 -94.08 -84.63 24.64
C GLY A 446 -94.19 -85.61 25.83
N LYS A 447 -94.22 -85.12 27.08
CA LYS A 447 -94.24 -85.90 28.33
C LYS A 447 -92.99 -86.79 28.55
N ASN A 448 -91.90 -86.51 27.84
CA ASN A 448 -90.61 -87.18 27.99
C ASN A 448 -89.79 -86.51 29.10
N TYR A 449 -90.24 -86.65 30.35
CA TYR A 449 -89.72 -85.86 31.47
C TYR A 449 -88.24 -86.13 31.83
N LYS A 450 -87.77 -87.39 31.71
CA LYS A 450 -86.36 -87.74 31.97
C LYS A 450 -85.42 -87.08 30.95
N PRO A 451 -85.63 -87.21 29.62
CA PRO A 451 -84.87 -86.47 28.61
C PRO A 451 -84.97 -84.95 28.75
N ALA A 452 -86.16 -84.40 29.03
CA ALA A 452 -86.34 -82.97 29.23
C ALA A 452 -85.49 -82.42 30.37
N LYS A 453 -85.45 -83.12 31.52
CA LYS A 453 -84.59 -82.77 32.66
C LYS A 453 -83.11 -82.74 32.28
N GLY A 454 -82.63 -83.73 31.52
CA GLY A 454 -81.24 -83.78 31.05
C GLY A 454 -80.89 -82.59 30.15
N LEU A 455 -81.76 -82.25 29.19
CA LEU A 455 -81.56 -81.12 28.28
C LEU A 455 -81.59 -79.76 29.00
N TYR A 456 -82.43 -79.59 30.03
CA TYR A 456 -82.39 -78.40 30.88
C TYR A 456 -81.10 -78.30 31.71
N GLN A 457 -80.56 -79.43 32.17
CA GLN A 457 -79.28 -79.45 32.88
C GLN A 457 -78.13 -79.09 31.94
N GLU A 458 -78.10 -79.63 30.72
CA GLU A 458 -77.13 -79.25 29.68
C GLU A 458 -77.23 -77.75 29.33
N ALA A 459 -78.43 -77.19 29.24
CA ALA A 459 -78.61 -75.75 29.04
C ALA A 459 -78.03 -74.94 30.23
N LEU A 460 -78.30 -75.36 31.47
CA LEU A 460 -77.74 -74.72 32.66
C LEU A 460 -76.22 -74.83 32.74
N GLU A 461 -75.60 -75.89 32.21
CA GLU A 461 -74.15 -76.01 32.12
C GLU A 461 -73.55 -74.99 31.12
N LEU A 462 -74.27 -74.66 30.05
CA LEU A 462 -73.87 -73.64 29.09
C LEU A 462 -74.00 -72.21 29.65
N GLN A 463 -75.02 -71.94 30.47
CA GLN A 463 -75.16 -70.66 31.18
C GLN A 463 -75.59 -70.86 32.65
N PRO A 464 -74.62 -71.08 33.57
CA PRO A 464 -74.89 -71.45 34.97
C PRO A 464 -75.63 -70.39 35.79
N ASN A 465 -75.64 -69.13 35.32
CA ASN A 465 -76.25 -68.00 36.01
C ASN A 465 -77.60 -67.58 35.41
N GLU A 466 -78.06 -68.23 34.34
CA GLU A 466 -79.33 -67.91 33.68
C GLU A 466 -80.49 -68.54 34.47
N ARG A 467 -81.35 -67.70 35.06
CA ARG A 467 -82.62 -68.17 35.62
C ARG A 467 -83.63 -68.25 34.49
N TYR A 468 -84.12 -69.46 34.23
CA TYR A 468 -85.17 -69.73 33.25
C TYR A 468 -86.30 -68.68 33.33
N PRO A 469 -86.55 -67.86 32.28
CA PRO A 469 -87.67 -66.94 32.29
C PRO A 469 -88.96 -67.74 32.13
N VAL A 470 -89.82 -67.70 33.15
CA VAL A 470 -91.23 -68.08 32.99
C VAL A 470 -91.87 -66.91 32.24
N ALA A 471 -92.36 -67.15 31.02
CA ALA A 471 -93.12 -66.16 30.25
C ALA A 471 -94.35 -65.66 31.01
#